data_AF-A0A392PBG9-F1
#
_entry.id   AF-A0A392PBG9-F1
#
_cell.length_a   1.000
_cell.length_b   1.000
_cell.length_c   1.000
_cell.angle_alpha   90.00
_cell.angle_beta   90.00
_cell.angle_gamma   90.00
#
_symmetry.space_group_name_H-M   'P 1'
#
loop_
_entity.id
_entity.type
_entity.pdbx_description
1 polymer ?
#
loop_
_entity_poly.entity_id
_entity_poly.type
_entity_poly.pdbx_seq_one_letter_code
_entity_poly.pdbx_strand_id
1 'polypeptide(L)' 'VSKNIELGLAALSGEKGPAYDRIVLNAGMVDHLLGAEGAEDISAALDRAREAIDSGNALKRLLNYIKLSHKVS' A
#
# COMPACT_ATOMS: atom_id res chain seq x y z
N VAL A 1 -3.95 -19.57 4.80
CA VAL A 1 -3.34 -18.32 5.35
C VAL A 1 -2.07 -17.92 4.61
N SER A 2 -1.07 -18.81 4.41
CA SER A 2 0.22 -18.49 3.74
C SER A 2 0.08 -17.76 2.39
N LYS A 3 -0.81 -18.24 1.51
CA LYS A 3 -0.92 -17.69 0.16
C LYS A 3 -1.31 -16.21 0.10
N ASN A 4 -2.16 -15.76 1.01
CA ASN A 4 -2.57 -14.35 1.05
C ASN A 4 -1.43 -13.46 1.57
N ILE A 5 -0.60 -13.98 2.48
CA ILE A 5 0.57 -13.27 2.99
C ILE A 5 1.58 -13.10 1.85
N GLU A 6 1.88 -14.17 1.12
CA GLU A 6 2.78 -14.14 -0.04
C GLU A 6 2.33 -13.11 -1.08
N LEU A 7 1.06 -13.14 -1.48
CA LEU A 7 0.51 -12.21 -2.46
C LEU A 7 0.54 -10.76 -1.97
N GLY A 8 0.25 -10.52 -0.68
CA GLY A 8 0.31 -9.20 -0.09
C GLY A 8 1.73 -8.64 -0.02
N LEU A 9 2.71 -9.45 0.38
CA LEU A 9 4.11 -9.06 0.42
C LEU A 9 4.69 -8.82 -0.97
N ALA A 10 4.37 -9.68 -1.93
CA ALA A 10 4.75 -9.51 -3.33
C ALA A 10 4.21 -8.19 -3.90
N ALA A 11 2.90 -7.93 -3.70
CA ALA A 11 2.29 -6.69 -4.14
C ALA A 11 2.93 -5.45 -3.49
N LEU A 12 3.16 -5.46 -2.17
CA LEU A 12 3.83 -4.36 -1.46
C LEU A 12 5.30 -4.16 -1.87
N SER A 13 5.93 -5.17 -2.45
CA SER A 13 7.27 -5.09 -3.02
C SER A 13 7.31 -4.55 -4.47
N GLY A 14 6.15 -4.22 -5.04
CA GLY A 14 6.02 -3.69 -6.40
C GLY A 14 5.74 -4.75 -7.48
N GLU A 15 5.56 -6.01 -7.11
CA GLU A 15 5.20 -7.06 -8.07
C GLU A 15 3.80 -6.81 -8.64
N LYS A 16 3.71 -6.59 -9.95
CA LYS A 16 2.45 -6.27 -10.64
C LYS A 16 1.54 -7.50 -10.71
N GLY A 17 0.24 -7.27 -10.59
CA GLY A 17 -0.79 -8.31 -10.70
C GLY A 17 -2.05 -7.97 -9.89
N PRO A 18 -3.03 -8.89 -9.82
CA PRO A 18 -4.34 -8.60 -9.24
C PRO A 18 -4.31 -8.13 -7.77
N ALA A 19 -3.34 -8.60 -6.99
CA ALA A 19 -3.16 -8.15 -5.60
C ALA A 19 -2.65 -6.71 -5.53
N TYR A 20 -1.66 -6.37 -6.37
CA TYR A 20 -1.15 -5.00 -6.54
C TYR A 20 -2.26 -4.04 -6.98
N ASP A 21 -3.00 -4.39 -8.03
CA ASP A 21 -4.05 -3.54 -8.59
C ASP A 21 -5.14 -3.24 -7.56
N ARG A 22 -5.52 -4.25 -6.76
CA ARG A 22 -6.50 -4.08 -5.69
C ARG A 22 -6.00 -3.17 -4.58
N ILE A 23 -4.73 -3.30 -4.18
CA ILE A 23 -4.15 -2.44 -3.13
C ILE A 23 -4.08 -0.99 -3.63
N VAL A 24 -3.59 -0.76 -4.87
CA VAL A 24 -3.54 0.58 -5.47
C VAL A 24 -4.92 1.20 -5.55
N LEU A 25 -5.91 0.46 -6.08
CA LEU A 25 -7.28 0.95 -6.20
C LEU A 25 -7.87 1.32 -4.84
N ASN A 26 -7.81 0.41 -3.86
CA ASN A 26 -8.41 0.65 -2.56
C ASN A 26 -7.69 1.79 -1.81
N ALA A 27 -6.35 1.83 -1.83
CA ALA A 27 -5.59 2.87 -1.16
C ALA A 27 -5.84 4.25 -1.78
N GLY A 28 -5.74 4.37 -3.11
CA GLY A 28 -5.97 5.64 -3.80
C GLY A 28 -7.41 6.13 -3.63
N MET A 29 -8.40 5.24 -3.71
CA MET A 29 -9.80 5.64 -3.50
C MET A 29 -10.08 6.07 -2.05
N VAL A 30 -9.47 5.41 -1.06
CA VAL A 30 -9.59 5.82 0.36
C VAL A 30 -8.99 7.21 0.56
N ASP A 31 -7.79 7.46 0.02
CA ASP A 31 -7.13 8.76 0.13
C ASP A 31 -7.98 9.87 -0.52
N HIS A 32 -8.53 9.62 -1.70
CA HIS A 32 -9.42 10.56 -2.39
C HIS A 32 -10.70 10.85 -1.60
N LEU A 33 -11.41 9.79 -1.16
CA LEU A 33 -12.69 9.92 -0.47
C LEU A 33 -12.58 10.59 0.91
N LEU A 34 -11.43 10.46 1.57
CA LEU A 34 -11.15 11.12 2.84
C LEU A 34 -10.60 12.55 2.67
N GLY A 35 -10.39 13.00 1.43
CA GLY A 35 -9.84 14.33 1.15
C GLY A 35 -8.39 14.47 1.58
N ALA A 36 -7.57 13.41 1.42
CA ALA A 36 -6.15 13.47 1.70
C ALA A 36 -5.45 14.49 0.80
N GLU A 37 -4.53 15.27 1.38
CA GLU A 37 -3.79 16.31 0.67
C GLU A 37 -3.03 15.72 -0.54
N GLY A 38 -3.32 16.25 -1.74
CA GLY A 38 -2.75 15.80 -3.01
C GLY A 38 -3.38 14.52 -3.58
N ALA A 39 -4.57 14.14 -3.11
CA ALA A 39 -5.42 13.07 -3.64
C ALA A 39 -6.79 13.59 -4.13
N GLU A 40 -6.90 14.88 -4.44
CA GLU A 40 -8.14 15.53 -4.85
C GLU A 40 -8.62 15.03 -6.23
N ASP A 41 -7.69 14.66 -7.10
CA ASP A 41 -7.97 13.96 -8.36
C ASP A 41 -7.75 12.45 -8.19
N ILE A 42 -8.66 11.64 -8.76
CA ILE A 42 -8.59 10.18 -8.64
C ILE A 42 -7.32 9.63 -9.29
N SER A 43 -6.89 10.16 -10.44
CA SER A 43 -5.65 9.71 -11.08
C SER A 43 -4.44 10.02 -10.20
N ALA A 44 -4.38 11.24 -9.64
CA ALA A 44 -3.33 11.63 -8.70
C ALA A 44 -3.29 10.72 -7.46
N ALA A 45 -4.46 10.38 -6.90
CA ALA A 45 -4.54 9.48 -5.76
C ALA A 45 -4.03 8.06 -6.08
N LEU A 46 -4.40 7.52 -7.25
CA LEU A 46 -3.91 6.23 -7.71
C LEU A 46 -2.41 6.25 -8.00
N ASP A 47 -1.88 7.31 -8.60
CA ASP A 47 -0.45 7.46 -8.90
C ASP A 47 0.38 7.53 -7.61
N ARG A 48 -0.12 8.21 -6.58
CA ARG A 48 0.51 8.22 -5.26
C ARG A 48 0.50 6.85 -4.59
N ALA A 49 -0.59 6.11 -4.71
CA ALA A 49 -0.66 4.73 -4.20
C ALA A 49 0.33 3.82 -4.92
N ARG A 50 0.48 3.96 -6.25
CA ARG A 50 1.51 3.25 -7.03
C ARG A 50 2.91 3.63 -6.56
N GLU A 51 3.20 4.92 -6.44
CA GLU A 51 4.51 5.44 -6.02
C GLU A 51 4.89 4.92 -4.62
N ALA A 52 3.95 4.90 -3.68
CA ALA A 52 4.20 4.38 -2.33
C ALA A 52 4.59 2.90 -2.34
N ILE A 53 4.02 2.10 -3.25
CA ILE A 53 4.35 0.68 -3.40
C ILE A 53 5.66 0.50 -4.18
N ASP A 54 5.77 1.13 -5.36
CA ASP A 54 6.88 0.94 -6.30
C ASP A 54 8.21 1.48 -5.74
N SER A 55 8.16 2.51 -4.88
CA SER A 55 9.33 3.00 -4.14
C SER A 55 9.76 2.09 -2.97
N GLY A 56 8.98 1.04 -2.66
CA GLY A 56 9.20 0.15 -1.51
C GLY A 56 8.82 0.76 -0.14
N ASN A 57 8.30 2.00 -0.12
CA ASN A 57 7.93 2.69 1.11
C ASN A 57 6.78 2.00 1.85
N ALA A 58 5.81 1.46 1.12
CA ALA A 58 4.67 0.72 1.68
C ALA A 58 5.15 -0.54 2.43
N LEU A 59 6.02 -1.36 1.82
CA LEU A 59 6.59 -2.54 2.48
C LEU A 59 7.45 -2.15 3.69
N LYS A 60 8.30 -1.12 3.55
CA LYS A 60 9.11 -0.61 4.67
C LYS A 60 8.25 -0.16 5.84
N ARG A 61 7.10 0.49 5.59
CA ARG A 61 6.16 0.92 6.63
C ARG A 61 5.56 -0.27 7.37
N LEU A 62 5.17 -1.33 6.66
CA LEU A 62 4.67 -2.58 7.26
C LEU A 62 5.73 -3.24 8.15
N LEU A 63 6.95 -3.41 7.66
CA LEU A 63 8.04 -4.03 8.44
C LEU A 63 8.40 -3.21 9.68
N ASN A 64 8.38 -1.88 9.57
CA ASN A 64 8.57 -1.00 10.72
C ASN A 64 7.43 -1.12 11.74
N TYR A 65 6.18 -1.23 11.30
CA TYR A 65 5.04 -1.46 12.19
C TYR A 65 5.20 -2.77 12.98
N ILE A 66 5.55 -3.88 12.31
CA ILE A 66 5.81 -5.18 12.96
C ILE A 66 6.94 -5.07 13.99
N LYS A 67 8.05 -4.40 13.63
CA LYS A 67 9.17 -4.19 14.55
C LYS A 67 8.75 -3.40 15.80
N LEU A 68 7.90 -2.40 15.64
CA LEU A 68 7.45 -1.56 16.75
C LEU A 68 6.41 -2.27 17.61
N SER A 69 5.47 -3.02 17.04
CA SER A 69 4.43 -3.72 17.81
C SER A 69 5.03 -4.75 18.78
N HIS A 70 6.13 -5.40 18.41
CA HIS A 70 6.86 -6.31 19.31
C HIS A 70 7.57 -5.61 20.48
N LYS A 71 7.79 -4.29 20.43
CA LYS A 71 8.41 -3.53 21.54
C LYS A 71 7.40 -3.04 22.56
N VAL A 72 6.13 -2.96 22.18
CA VAL A 72 5.02 -2.48 23.03
C VAL A 72 4.26 -3.65 23.66
N SER A 73 4.59 -4.89 23.26
CA SER A 73 4.03 -6.12 23.82
C SER A 73 4.81 -6.61 25.03
#